data_AF-A0A7C7UAS2-F1
#
_entry.id   AF-A0A7C7UAS2-F1
#
_cell.length_a   1.000
_cell.length_b   1.000
_cell.length_c   1.000
_cell.angle_alpha   90.00
_cell.angle_beta   90.00
_cell.angle_gamma   90.00
#
_symmetry.space_group_name_H-M   'P 1'
#
loop_
_entity.id
_entity.type
_entity.pdbx_description
1 polymer ?
#
loop_
_entity_poly.entity_id
_entity_poly.type
_entity_poly.pdbx_seq_one_letter_code
_entity_poly.pdbx_strand_id
1 'polypeptide(L)'
;NPTILDAQAQGRVVYIDSTAAVVVEGLHIRSGNVPGTSDDGGGLYIAGGDHVIRESKIYSNTVGNNGGGIYVAGGSPMIRDNDIYSNTAAGGDGYDGGGGIYVAGGSAVVQDNDIYSNTASLREGGGINIYTGSATVRDNDIYSNTASVSGGGIYIYSGDQTVQDNSIHHNKASSSGGGIYVRSGSATVRGNDIHDNTASGSGGGIRIETGSSVVESNTIYSNTAGSGGGGIYLRKQQDTTTATVRHNTICSNTALVGGGIDAGEGLVIIEDNQICGNSATGTVSGYSGGGILAWSNAKTIRGNTIHDNTATNGPGGGICFNTAGGTVENNLIHGNTASTSNGGGIYIGNASPTIQNNTIYSNVAQSNGGGGIYRKKG
;
A
#
# COMPACT_ATOMS: atom_id res chain seq x y z
N ASN A 1 -22.36 -18.16 26.85
CA ASN A 1 -21.14 -17.52 27.39
C ASN A 1 -19.99 -17.84 26.47
N PRO A 2 -19.23 -16.85 25.97
CA PRO A 2 -18.05 -17.11 25.17
C PRO A 2 -16.99 -17.85 26.00
N THR A 3 -16.25 -18.76 25.36
CA THR A 3 -15.08 -19.40 25.98
C THR A 3 -13.91 -18.43 25.91
N ILE A 4 -13.35 -18.04 27.05
CA ILE A 4 -12.24 -17.09 27.15
C ILE A 4 -10.97 -17.85 27.53
N LEU A 5 -9.93 -17.70 26.70
CA LEU A 5 -8.56 -18.07 27.00
C LEU A 5 -7.78 -16.78 27.33
N ASP A 6 -7.42 -16.62 28.60
CA ASP A 6 -6.76 -15.42 29.11
C ASP A 6 -5.42 -15.82 29.75
N ALA A 7 -4.31 -15.42 29.13
CA ALA A 7 -2.98 -15.74 29.64
C ALA A 7 -2.54 -14.81 30.79
N GLN A 8 -3.29 -13.76 31.11
CA GLN A 8 -2.98 -12.80 32.18
C GLN A 8 -1.55 -12.25 32.13
N ALA A 9 -1.05 -12.01 30.91
CA ALA A 9 0.30 -11.58 30.60
C ALA A 9 1.43 -12.54 31.06
N GLN A 10 1.12 -13.82 31.28
CA GLN A 10 2.11 -14.83 31.72
C GLN A 10 2.74 -15.62 30.57
N GLY A 11 2.38 -15.33 29.33
CA GLY A 11 2.93 -15.99 28.16
C GLY A 11 1.99 -15.90 26.96
N ARG A 12 2.24 -16.73 25.96
CA ARG A 12 1.35 -16.93 24.82
C ARG A 12 0.05 -17.61 25.26
N VAL A 13 -1.05 -17.32 24.56
CA VAL A 13 -2.35 -17.92 24.87
C VAL A 13 -2.50 -19.32 24.26
N VAL A 14 -2.16 -19.50 22.98
CA VAL A 14 -2.32 -20.77 22.26
C VAL A 14 -1.09 -21.06 21.38
N TYR A 15 -0.60 -22.30 21.43
CA TYR A 15 0.49 -22.79 20.59
C TYR A 15 0.06 -24.06 19.85
N ILE A 16 0.12 -24.06 18.52
CA ILE A 16 -0.24 -25.19 17.66
C ILE A 16 1.04 -25.75 17.02
N ASP A 17 1.54 -26.86 17.58
CA ASP A 17 2.74 -27.59 17.11
C ASP A 17 2.41 -28.82 16.24
N SER A 18 1.17 -28.91 15.77
CA SER A 18 0.66 -30.08 15.06
C SER A 18 0.74 -29.83 13.56
N THR A 19 1.07 -30.86 12.78
CA THR A 19 0.83 -30.86 11.33
C THR A 19 -0.57 -31.36 10.97
N ALA A 20 -1.23 -32.08 11.90
CA ALA A 20 -2.62 -32.48 11.74
C ALA A 20 -3.53 -31.26 11.94
N ALA A 21 -4.51 -31.10 11.06
CA ALA A 21 -5.43 -29.97 11.08
C ALA A 21 -6.17 -29.84 12.42
N VAL A 22 -6.28 -28.61 12.88
CA VAL A 22 -6.95 -28.22 14.13
C VAL A 22 -7.88 -27.06 13.79
N VAL A 23 -9.05 -27.03 14.44
CA VAL A 23 -10.00 -25.93 14.34
C VAL A 23 -9.99 -25.16 15.67
N VAL A 24 -9.68 -23.87 15.60
CA VAL A 24 -9.83 -22.91 16.69
C VAL A 24 -11.06 -22.07 16.39
N GLU A 25 -12.11 -22.19 17.20
CA GLU A 25 -13.43 -21.64 16.87
C GLU A 25 -14.17 -21.10 18.09
N GLY A 26 -14.80 -19.92 17.95
CA GLY A 26 -15.68 -19.37 18.98
C GLY A 26 -14.96 -18.89 20.24
N LEU A 27 -13.65 -18.63 20.16
CA LEU A 27 -12.82 -18.32 21.34
C LEU A 27 -12.51 -16.83 21.46
N HIS A 28 -12.36 -16.37 22.70
CA HIS A 28 -11.70 -15.10 23.00
C HIS A 28 -10.27 -15.38 23.47
N ILE A 29 -9.28 -15.01 22.66
CA ILE A 29 -7.85 -15.27 22.90
C ILE A 29 -7.19 -13.94 23.25
N ARG A 30 -6.82 -13.76 24.53
CA ARG A 30 -6.41 -12.45 25.02
C ARG A 30 -5.34 -12.43 26.09
N SER A 31 -4.82 -11.22 26.30
CA SER A 31 -3.83 -10.90 27.33
C SER A 31 -2.57 -11.76 27.25
N GLY A 32 -2.25 -12.28 26.06
CA GLY A 32 -0.96 -12.90 25.81
C GLY A 32 0.16 -11.89 25.95
N ASN A 33 1.25 -12.24 26.60
CA ASN A 33 2.44 -11.40 26.67
C ASN A 33 3.70 -12.26 26.58
N VAL A 34 4.41 -12.13 25.46
CA VAL A 34 5.68 -12.81 25.21
C VAL A 34 6.75 -11.72 25.09
N PRO A 35 7.33 -11.22 26.21
CA PRO A 35 8.17 -10.01 26.20
C PRO A 35 9.57 -10.22 25.62
N GLY A 36 10.02 -11.47 25.46
CA GLY A 36 11.31 -11.78 24.87
C GLY A 36 11.35 -11.52 23.36
N THR A 37 12.55 -11.34 22.81
CA THR A 37 12.79 -11.19 21.37
C THR A 37 13.05 -12.52 20.66
N SER A 38 13.02 -13.64 21.39
CA SER A 38 13.32 -14.97 20.87
C SER A 38 12.08 -15.78 20.48
N ASP A 39 10.88 -15.21 20.62
CA ASP A 39 9.65 -15.96 20.48
C ASP A 39 8.51 -15.08 19.93
N ASP A 40 7.59 -15.69 19.19
CA ASP A 40 6.61 -15.01 18.32
C ASP A 40 5.15 -15.37 18.67
N GLY A 41 4.15 -14.63 18.21
CA GLY A 41 2.75 -15.00 18.43
C GLY A 41 2.30 -14.73 19.86
N GLY A 42 1.88 -13.49 20.15
CA GLY A 42 1.41 -13.13 21.49
C GLY A 42 0.12 -13.86 21.87
N GLY A 43 -0.86 -13.88 20.96
CA GLY A 43 -2.11 -14.62 21.12
C GLY A 43 -1.94 -16.08 20.70
N LEU A 44 -1.70 -16.27 19.40
CA LEU A 44 -1.67 -17.58 18.75
C LEU A 44 -0.36 -17.77 17.98
N TYR A 45 0.27 -18.93 18.13
CA TYR A 45 1.40 -19.37 17.30
C TYR A 45 1.01 -20.64 16.54
N ILE A 46 1.26 -20.63 15.23
CA ILE A 46 1.00 -21.73 14.31
C ILE A 46 2.32 -22.17 13.69
N ALA A 47 2.81 -23.37 14.04
CA ALA A 47 4.10 -23.89 13.58
C ALA A 47 4.07 -24.36 12.10
N GLY A 48 2.91 -24.76 11.60
CA GLY A 48 2.73 -25.32 10.26
C GLY A 48 1.31 -25.82 10.07
N GLY A 49 1.07 -26.71 9.10
CA GLY A 49 -0.22 -27.39 8.92
C GLY A 49 -1.35 -26.56 8.29
N ASP A 50 -2.47 -27.23 8.04
CA ASP A 50 -3.66 -26.66 7.39
C ASP A 50 -4.76 -26.42 8.44
N HIS A 51 -4.45 -25.59 9.44
CA HIS A 51 -5.38 -25.28 10.53
C HIS A 51 -6.46 -24.29 10.10
N VAL A 52 -7.58 -24.29 10.80
CA VAL A 52 -8.66 -23.31 10.60
C VAL A 52 -8.84 -22.50 11.88
N ILE A 53 -8.72 -21.19 11.78
CA ILE A 53 -8.92 -20.25 12.88
C ILE A 53 -10.12 -19.41 12.48
N ARG A 54 -11.23 -19.53 13.22
CA ARG A 54 -12.47 -18.86 12.83
C ARG A 54 -13.36 -18.41 13.96
N GLU A 55 -14.26 -17.49 13.65
CA GLU A 55 -15.35 -17.06 14.55
C GLU A 55 -14.83 -16.67 15.94
N SER A 56 -13.60 -16.14 16.01
CA SER A 56 -12.87 -15.91 17.25
C SER A 56 -12.48 -14.44 17.38
N LYS A 57 -12.27 -14.00 18.62
CA LYS A 57 -11.75 -12.67 18.95
C LYS A 57 -10.34 -12.80 19.50
N ILE A 58 -9.36 -12.21 18.83
CA ILE A 58 -7.94 -12.30 19.18
C ILE A 58 -7.46 -10.89 19.49
N TYR A 59 -7.28 -10.58 20.78
CA TYR A 59 -7.09 -9.19 21.17
C TYR A 59 -6.26 -8.95 22.43
N SER A 60 -5.70 -7.74 22.51
CA SER A 60 -4.85 -7.31 23.65
C SER A 60 -3.70 -8.26 23.92
N ASN A 61 -3.16 -8.89 22.87
CA ASN A 61 -1.98 -9.72 22.96
C ASN A 61 -0.74 -8.91 22.58
N THR A 62 0.37 -9.15 23.26
CA THR A 62 1.64 -8.47 23.07
C THR A 62 2.76 -9.48 22.88
N VAL A 63 3.65 -9.20 21.93
CA VAL A 63 4.88 -9.98 21.71
C VAL A 63 6.04 -9.02 21.50
N GLY A 64 7.22 -9.40 21.98
CA GLY A 64 8.47 -8.68 21.74
C GLY A 64 8.92 -8.78 20.29
N ASN A 65 8.52 -9.84 19.58
CA ASN A 65 8.94 -10.12 18.22
C ASN A 65 7.81 -9.93 17.18
N ASN A 66 7.35 -11.00 16.52
CA ASN A 66 6.38 -10.92 15.42
C ASN A 66 5.02 -11.51 15.76
N GLY A 67 3.96 -11.00 15.14
CA GLY A 67 2.60 -11.56 15.27
C GLY A 67 2.00 -11.29 16.64
N GLY A 68 1.63 -10.04 16.93
CA GLY A 68 1.04 -9.69 18.23
C GLY A 68 -0.20 -10.53 18.52
N GLY A 69 -1.12 -10.61 17.55
CA GLY A 69 -2.29 -11.48 17.61
C GLY A 69 -1.96 -12.92 17.20
N ILE A 70 -1.56 -13.09 15.94
CA ILE A 70 -1.28 -14.40 15.33
C ILE A 70 0.09 -14.39 14.66
N TYR A 71 0.86 -15.44 14.90
CA TYR A 71 2.05 -15.76 14.12
C TYR A 71 1.87 -17.08 13.37
N VAL A 72 2.16 -17.07 12.07
CA VAL A 72 2.19 -18.23 11.19
C VAL A 72 3.63 -18.47 10.74
N ALA A 73 4.24 -19.55 11.22
CA ALA A 73 5.58 -19.96 10.82
C ALA A 73 5.62 -20.54 9.39
N GLY A 74 4.56 -21.23 8.98
CA GLY A 74 4.42 -21.87 7.68
C GLY A 74 3.10 -22.63 7.53
N GLY A 75 3.02 -23.55 6.56
CA GLY A 75 1.80 -24.30 6.26
C GLY A 75 0.80 -23.50 5.41
N SER A 76 -0.47 -23.94 5.42
CA SER A 76 -1.57 -23.26 4.69
C SER A 76 -2.78 -23.03 5.61
N PRO A 77 -2.62 -22.39 6.78
CA PRO A 77 -3.77 -22.16 7.65
C PRO A 77 -4.78 -21.21 6.99
N MET A 78 -6.06 -21.47 7.25
CA MET A 78 -7.18 -20.61 6.92
C MET A 78 -7.56 -19.78 8.16
N ILE A 79 -7.32 -18.48 8.11
CA ILE A 79 -7.70 -17.51 9.15
C ILE A 79 -8.92 -16.76 8.61
N ARG A 80 -10.11 -17.05 9.13
CA ARG A 80 -11.36 -16.46 8.62
C ARG A 80 -12.41 -16.10 9.63
N ASP A 81 -13.25 -15.11 9.35
CA ASP A 81 -14.39 -14.76 10.22
C ASP A 81 -13.95 -14.39 11.65
N ASN A 82 -12.81 -13.71 11.82
CA ASN A 82 -12.30 -13.33 13.14
C ASN A 82 -12.28 -11.80 13.34
N ASP A 83 -12.39 -11.40 14.61
CA ASP A 83 -12.03 -10.05 15.06
C ASP A 83 -10.59 -10.09 15.61
N ILE A 84 -9.63 -9.46 14.94
CA ILE A 84 -8.21 -9.44 15.34
C ILE A 84 -7.81 -8.01 15.64
N TYR A 85 -7.76 -7.64 16.93
CA TYR A 85 -7.63 -6.23 17.29
C TYR A 85 -6.84 -5.90 18.54
N SER A 86 -6.32 -4.68 18.61
CA SER A 86 -5.55 -4.18 19.76
C SER A 86 -4.39 -5.10 20.16
N ASN A 87 -3.82 -5.81 19.20
CA ASN A 87 -2.61 -6.60 19.42
C ASN A 87 -1.37 -5.78 19.09
N THR A 88 -0.27 -6.09 19.75
CA THR A 88 0.97 -5.33 19.65
C THR A 88 2.16 -6.24 19.39
N ALA A 89 2.85 -6.00 18.28
CA ALA A 89 4.22 -6.43 18.08
C ALA A 89 5.13 -5.28 18.55
N ALA A 90 5.69 -5.40 19.76
CA ALA A 90 6.49 -4.36 20.38
C ALA A 90 7.82 -4.14 19.65
N GLY A 91 8.36 -5.20 19.06
CA GLY A 91 9.59 -5.19 18.27
C GLY A 91 10.88 -5.29 19.10
N GLY A 92 11.82 -6.08 18.61
CA GLY A 92 13.22 -6.15 19.04
C GLY A 92 14.19 -5.81 17.90
N ASP A 93 15.49 -5.78 18.19
CA ASP A 93 16.51 -5.57 17.15
C ASP A 93 16.52 -6.72 16.13
N GLY A 94 16.36 -6.41 14.83
CA GLY A 94 16.51 -7.38 13.73
C GLY A 94 15.24 -8.07 13.22
N TYR A 95 14.04 -7.62 13.59
CA TYR A 95 12.76 -8.29 13.26
C TYR A 95 11.74 -7.37 12.58
N ASP A 96 10.67 -7.94 12.01
CA ASP A 96 9.88 -7.33 10.93
C ASP A 96 8.45 -6.87 11.33
N GLY A 97 7.86 -7.29 12.45
CA GLY A 97 6.59 -6.74 12.98
C GLY A 97 5.34 -7.60 12.77
N GLY A 98 4.21 -7.05 12.31
CA GLY A 98 2.93 -7.79 12.18
C GLY A 98 2.04 -7.71 13.44
N GLY A 99 1.62 -6.51 13.82
CA GLY A 99 0.88 -6.26 15.07
C GLY A 99 -0.34 -7.15 15.25
N GLY A 100 -1.15 -7.33 14.20
CA GLY A 100 -2.27 -8.26 14.17
C GLY A 100 -1.81 -9.66 13.79
N ILE A 101 -1.38 -9.83 12.54
CA ILE A 101 -0.97 -11.11 11.96
C ILE A 101 0.44 -10.99 11.37
N TYR A 102 1.29 -11.98 11.63
CA TYR A 102 2.54 -12.18 10.91
C TYR A 102 2.57 -13.53 10.22
N VAL A 103 2.90 -13.53 8.93
CA VAL A 103 3.09 -14.74 8.10
C VAL A 103 4.55 -14.81 7.67
N ALA A 104 5.31 -15.72 8.28
CA ALA A 104 6.73 -15.91 7.99
C ALA A 104 6.93 -16.56 6.60
N GLY A 105 6.06 -17.48 6.23
CA GLY A 105 6.09 -18.22 4.97
C GLY A 105 4.84 -19.09 4.78
N GLY A 106 4.88 -19.96 3.77
CA GLY A 106 3.75 -20.83 3.41
C GLY A 106 2.70 -20.13 2.54
N SER A 107 1.48 -20.66 2.56
CA SER A 107 0.35 -20.24 1.73
C SER A 107 -0.90 -19.99 2.57
N ALA A 108 -0.74 -19.26 3.66
CA ALA A 108 -1.85 -18.88 4.52
C ALA A 108 -2.93 -18.12 3.73
N VAL A 109 -4.20 -18.37 4.08
CA VAL A 109 -5.34 -17.63 3.53
C VAL A 109 -5.95 -16.83 4.68
N VAL A 110 -5.91 -15.50 4.55
CA VAL A 110 -6.53 -14.55 5.47
C VAL A 110 -7.77 -14.00 4.78
N GLN A 111 -8.95 -14.39 5.27
CA GLN A 111 -10.22 -14.17 4.58
C GLN A 111 -11.32 -13.67 5.52
N ASP A 112 -12.19 -12.75 5.13
CA ASP A 112 -13.41 -12.41 5.90
C ASP A 112 -13.12 -12.03 7.38
N ASN A 113 -12.00 -11.35 7.66
CA ASN A 113 -11.66 -10.91 9.03
C ASN A 113 -11.79 -9.40 9.17
N ASP A 114 -12.12 -8.96 10.39
CA ASP A 114 -11.97 -7.59 10.84
C ASP A 114 -10.62 -7.45 11.57
N ILE A 115 -9.65 -6.77 10.95
CA ILE A 115 -8.28 -6.64 11.45
C ILE A 115 -8.00 -5.17 11.76
N TYR A 116 -8.08 -4.80 13.05
CA TYR A 116 -8.08 -3.38 13.39
C TYR A 116 -7.38 -2.97 14.68
N SER A 117 -6.95 -1.70 14.73
CA SER A 117 -6.29 -1.13 15.92
C SER A 117 -5.07 -1.93 16.40
N ASN A 118 -4.42 -2.70 15.52
CA ASN A 118 -3.20 -3.42 15.83
C ASN A 118 -1.99 -2.52 15.60
N THR A 119 -0.92 -2.79 16.35
CA THR A 119 0.26 -1.94 16.36
C THR A 119 1.55 -2.74 16.16
N ALA A 120 2.35 -2.33 15.18
CA ALA A 120 3.76 -2.69 15.09
C ALA A 120 4.59 -1.49 15.59
N SER A 121 5.04 -1.54 16.85
CA SER A 121 5.54 -0.37 17.57
C SER A 121 6.91 0.13 17.10
N LEU A 122 7.74 -0.75 16.55
CA LEU A 122 9.10 -0.42 16.11
C LEU A 122 9.37 -0.82 14.64
N ARG A 123 8.42 -1.43 13.94
CA ARG A 123 8.62 -2.18 12.68
C ARG A 123 7.43 -2.06 11.71
N GLU A 124 7.29 -3.03 10.82
CA GLU A 124 6.37 -3.05 9.68
C GLU A 124 5.09 -3.87 9.93
N GLY A 125 4.06 -3.63 9.13
CA GLY A 125 2.82 -4.40 9.13
C GLY A 125 2.01 -4.20 10.41
N GLY A 126 1.33 -3.05 10.53
CA GLY A 126 0.48 -2.79 11.71
C GLY A 126 -0.62 -3.83 11.84
N GLY A 127 -1.36 -4.06 10.76
CA GLY A 127 -2.38 -5.11 10.66
C GLY A 127 -1.76 -6.45 10.32
N ILE A 128 -1.24 -6.59 9.11
CA ILE A 128 -0.68 -7.82 8.56
C ILE A 128 0.75 -7.58 8.07
N ASN A 129 1.66 -8.50 8.40
CA ASN A 129 2.98 -8.59 7.79
C ASN A 129 3.14 -9.97 7.12
N ILE A 130 3.51 -9.98 5.84
CA ILE A 130 3.83 -11.18 5.07
C ILE A 130 5.30 -11.10 4.67
N TYR A 131 6.11 -12.01 5.20
CA TYR A 131 7.55 -12.00 4.98
C TYR A 131 7.94 -12.71 3.67
N THR A 132 7.49 -13.95 3.49
CA THR A 132 7.74 -14.76 2.28
C THR A 132 6.55 -15.67 1.97
N GLY A 133 6.66 -16.49 0.92
CA GLY A 133 5.64 -17.49 0.57
C GLY A 133 4.67 -16.98 -0.50
N SER A 134 3.43 -17.44 -0.43
CA SER A 134 2.35 -17.12 -1.38
C SER A 134 1.00 -17.07 -0.66
N ALA A 135 0.91 -16.23 0.35
CA ALA A 135 -0.32 -15.94 1.08
C ALA A 135 -1.36 -15.23 0.20
N THR A 136 -2.63 -15.48 0.52
CA THR A 136 -3.77 -14.77 -0.06
C THR A 136 -4.49 -14.00 1.04
N VAL A 137 -4.59 -12.69 0.88
CA VAL A 137 -5.36 -11.79 1.75
C VAL A 137 -6.56 -11.30 0.96
N ARG A 138 -7.77 -11.71 1.37
CA ARG A 138 -8.98 -11.35 0.64
C ARG A 138 -10.22 -11.14 1.47
N ASP A 139 -11.15 -10.34 0.98
CA ASP A 139 -12.46 -10.16 1.61
C ASP A 139 -12.35 -9.68 3.09
N ASN A 140 -11.26 -9.03 3.49
CA ASN A 140 -11.07 -8.54 4.86
C ASN A 140 -11.40 -7.04 4.98
N ASP A 141 -11.76 -6.61 6.17
CA ASP A 141 -11.75 -5.20 6.57
C ASP A 141 -10.51 -4.92 7.45
N ILE A 142 -9.56 -4.13 6.94
CA ILE A 142 -8.25 -3.89 7.56
C ILE A 142 -8.12 -2.40 7.86
N TYR A 143 -8.28 -2.03 9.13
CA TYR A 143 -8.39 -0.61 9.47
C TYR A 143 -7.80 -0.13 10.78
N SER A 144 -7.48 1.16 10.85
CA SER A 144 -6.94 1.80 12.07
C SER A 144 -5.68 1.12 12.63
N ASN A 145 -4.96 0.36 11.79
CA ASN A 145 -3.72 -0.27 12.21
C ASN A 145 -2.55 0.71 12.06
N THR A 146 -1.54 0.56 12.91
CA THR A 146 -0.40 1.48 12.96
C THR A 146 0.92 0.72 12.88
N ALA A 147 1.77 1.14 11.94
CA ALA A 147 3.16 0.71 11.84
C ALA A 147 4.09 1.91 12.08
N SER A 148 5.11 1.75 12.92
CA SER A 148 6.10 2.81 13.13
C SER A 148 7.06 2.96 11.95
N VAL A 149 7.09 2.00 11.03
CA VAL A 149 7.90 2.07 9.80
C VAL A 149 6.98 2.01 8.58
N SER A 150 6.58 0.82 8.14
CA SER A 150 5.97 0.64 6.82
C SER A 150 4.80 -0.32 6.83
N GLY A 151 3.85 -0.15 5.90
CA GLY A 151 2.69 -1.03 5.78
C GLY A 151 1.78 -0.91 7.00
N GLY A 152 1.10 0.24 7.14
CA GLY A 152 0.19 0.47 8.27
C GLY A 152 -0.88 -0.62 8.33
N GLY A 153 -1.54 -0.88 7.20
CA GLY A 153 -2.46 -2.00 7.04
C GLY A 153 -1.71 -3.30 6.75
N ILE A 154 -1.06 -3.38 5.58
CA ILE A 154 -0.38 -4.57 5.08
C ILE A 154 1.06 -4.23 4.69
N TYR A 155 2.00 -5.04 5.17
CA TYR A 155 3.37 -5.07 4.67
C TYR A 155 3.66 -6.42 4.00
N ILE A 156 4.22 -6.36 2.79
CA ILE A 156 4.69 -7.52 2.03
C ILE A 156 6.19 -7.33 1.80
N TYR A 157 7.00 -8.19 2.42
CA TYR A 157 8.44 -8.16 2.23
C TYR A 157 8.83 -8.74 0.87
N SER A 158 8.36 -9.95 0.54
CA SER A 158 8.71 -10.66 -0.70
C SER A 158 7.64 -11.68 -1.14
N GLY A 159 7.84 -12.28 -2.33
CA GLY A 159 6.99 -13.34 -2.88
C GLY A 159 5.84 -12.84 -3.75
N ASP A 160 5.09 -13.79 -4.32
CA ASP A 160 3.99 -13.54 -5.24
C ASP A 160 2.65 -13.56 -4.49
N GLN A 161 2.50 -12.57 -3.60
CA GLN A 161 1.32 -12.46 -2.74
C GLN A 161 0.10 -11.99 -3.53
N THR A 162 -1.09 -12.44 -3.12
CA THR A 162 -2.36 -11.92 -3.62
C THR A 162 -3.06 -11.11 -2.53
N VAL A 163 -3.36 -9.85 -2.83
CA VAL A 163 -4.21 -8.98 -2.00
C VAL A 163 -5.41 -8.59 -2.84
N GLN A 164 -6.58 -9.15 -2.53
CA GLN A 164 -7.77 -8.95 -3.37
C GLN A 164 -9.04 -8.65 -2.59
N ASP A 165 -9.92 -7.81 -3.14
CA ASP A 165 -11.28 -7.65 -2.63
C ASP A 165 -11.36 -7.26 -1.13
N ASN A 166 -10.33 -6.58 -0.60
CA ASN A 166 -10.31 -6.10 0.78
C ASN A 166 -10.77 -4.63 0.86
N SER A 167 -11.31 -4.25 2.02
CA SER A 167 -11.37 -2.84 2.44
C SER A 167 -10.14 -2.53 3.31
N ILE A 168 -9.34 -1.53 2.93
CA ILE A 168 -8.10 -1.18 3.61
C ILE A 168 -8.12 0.32 3.88
N HIS A 169 -8.43 0.71 5.12
CA HIS A 169 -8.65 2.12 5.41
C HIS A 169 -8.19 2.63 6.77
N HIS A 170 -7.97 3.94 6.87
CA HIS A 170 -7.57 4.59 8.13
C HIS A 170 -6.29 4.00 8.75
N ASN A 171 -5.46 3.31 7.97
CA ASN A 171 -4.20 2.76 8.46
C ASN A 171 -3.09 3.80 8.38
N LYS A 172 -2.10 3.68 9.28
CA LYS A 172 -1.04 4.66 9.43
C LYS A 172 0.35 4.03 9.42
N ALA A 173 1.25 4.60 8.61
CA ALA A 173 2.67 4.28 8.61
C ALA A 173 3.52 5.55 8.82
N SER A 174 4.48 5.51 9.74
CA SER A 174 5.36 6.68 9.94
C SER A 174 6.46 6.82 8.88
N SER A 175 6.65 5.84 8.01
CA SER A 175 7.53 5.92 6.83
C SER A 175 6.74 5.76 5.54
N SER A 176 6.17 4.61 5.20
CA SER A 176 5.55 4.44 3.87
C SER A 176 4.52 3.33 3.76
N GLY A 177 3.69 3.39 2.73
CA GLY A 177 2.61 2.42 2.53
C GLY A 177 1.63 2.48 3.69
N GLY A 178 0.86 3.57 3.77
CA GLY A 178 -0.14 3.74 4.84
C GLY A 178 -1.12 2.57 4.83
N GLY A 179 -1.68 2.26 3.65
CA GLY A 179 -2.47 1.05 3.42
C GLY A 179 -1.58 -0.16 3.19
N ILE A 180 -0.91 -0.22 2.04
CA ILE A 180 -0.10 -1.37 1.59
C ILE A 180 1.33 -0.92 1.27
N TYR A 181 2.31 -1.68 1.73
CA TYR A 181 3.70 -1.60 1.24
C TYR A 181 4.13 -2.96 0.67
N VAL A 182 4.53 -2.99 -0.60
CA VAL A 182 5.24 -4.11 -1.23
C VAL A 182 6.72 -3.76 -1.42
N ARG A 183 7.61 -4.44 -0.67
CA ARG A 183 9.06 -4.17 -0.69
C ARG A 183 9.77 -4.87 -1.83
N SER A 184 9.52 -6.16 -1.97
CA SER A 184 10.02 -6.96 -3.07
C SER A 184 8.99 -8.00 -3.49
N GLY A 185 9.20 -8.64 -4.64
CA GLY A 185 8.29 -9.62 -5.21
C GLY A 185 7.27 -9.05 -6.19
N SER A 186 6.45 -9.93 -6.77
CA SER A 186 5.47 -9.57 -7.80
C SER A 186 4.05 -9.72 -7.27
N ALA A 187 3.75 -9.01 -6.18
CA ALA A 187 2.41 -9.02 -5.59
C ALA A 187 1.34 -8.55 -6.60
N THR A 188 0.18 -9.22 -6.58
CA THR A 188 -1.02 -8.73 -7.27
C THR A 188 -1.97 -8.09 -6.27
N VAL A 189 -2.26 -6.80 -6.47
CA VAL A 189 -3.21 -6.02 -5.68
C VAL A 189 -4.41 -5.73 -6.57
N ARG A 190 -5.54 -6.41 -6.33
CA ARG A 190 -6.71 -6.32 -7.21
C ARG A 190 -8.06 -6.13 -6.52
N GLY A 191 -8.98 -5.37 -7.09
CA GLY A 191 -10.36 -5.33 -6.59
C GLY A 191 -10.53 -4.73 -5.17
N ASN A 192 -9.48 -4.12 -4.61
CA ASN A 192 -9.52 -3.59 -3.25
C ASN A 192 -10.12 -2.17 -3.23
N ASP A 193 -10.71 -1.84 -2.09
CA ASP A 193 -11.08 -0.48 -1.71
C ASP A 193 -10.07 0.07 -0.71
N ILE A 194 -9.25 1.05 -1.12
CA ILE A 194 -8.08 1.53 -0.36
C ILE A 194 -8.22 3.02 -0.13
N HIS A 195 -8.61 3.41 1.09
CA HIS A 195 -8.92 4.81 1.36
C HIS A 195 -8.55 5.33 2.74
N ASP A 196 -8.43 6.66 2.86
CA ASP A 196 -8.13 7.34 4.13
C ASP A 196 -6.86 6.82 4.86
N ASN A 197 -5.93 6.20 4.13
CA ASN A 197 -4.68 5.73 4.69
C ASN A 197 -3.63 6.85 4.67
N THR A 198 -2.75 6.85 5.66
CA THR A 198 -1.74 7.90 5.85
C THR A 198 -0.33 7.34 5.96
N ALA A 199 0.59 7.87 5.15
CA ALA A 199 2.02 7.66 5.29
C ALA A 199 2.75 9.00 5.49
N SER A 200 3.61 9.12 6.51
CA SER A 200 4.42 10.34 6.66
C SER A 200 5.47 10.51 5.55
N GLY A 201 5.87 9.42 4.89
CA GLY A 201 6.70 9.42 3.69
C GLY A 201 5.87 9.18 2.43
N SER A 202 6.10 8.07 1.72
CA SER A 202 5.54 7.85 0.38
C SER A 202 4.51 6.73 0.32
N GLY A 203 3.58 6.79 -0.63
CA GLY A 203 2.53 5.78 -0.83
C GLY A 203 1.52 5.82 0.30
N GLY A 204 0.63 6.82 0.30
CA GLY A 204 -0.44 6.91 1.29
C GLY A 204 -1.32 5.67 1.24
N GLY A 205 -1.83 5.35 0.05
CA GLY A 205 -2.54 4.10 -0.23
C GLY A 205 -1.57 2.94 -0.40
N ILE A 206 -0.81 2.94 -1.51
CA ILE A 206 0.08 1.84 -1.90
C ILE A 206 1.50 2.37 -2.14
N ARG A 207 2.50 1.68 -1.57
CA ARG A 207 3.90 1.78 -2.00
C ARG A 207 4.34 0.45 -2.60
N ILE A 208 4.96 0.49 -3.78
CA ILE A 208 5.65 -0.64 -4.40
C ILE A 208 7.10 -0.23 -4.63
N GLU A 209 8.04 -0.99 -4.12
CA GLU A 209 9.48 -0.70 -4.24
C GLU A 209 10.12 -1.47 -5.39
N THR A 210 10.13 -2.80 -5.40
CA THR A 210 10.76 -3.61 -6.47
C THR A 210 9.85 -4.72 -7.00
N GLY A 211 10.19 -5.32 -8.15
CA GLY A 211 9.47 -6.47 -8.76
C GLY A 211 8.38 -6.14 -9.80
N SER A 212 7.68 -7.17 -10.29
CA SER A 212 6.67 -7.02 -11.37
C SER A 212 5.23 -6.92 -10.84
N SER A 213 5.03 -6.17 -9.75
CA SER A 213 3.71 -6.05 -9.13
C SER A 213 2.66 -5.49 -10.09
N VAL A 214 1.43 -6.00 -9.97
CA VAL A 214 0.26 -5.56 -10.72
C VAL A 214 -0.73 -4.93 -9.75
N VAL A 215 -1.13 -3.69 -10.02
CA VAL A 215 -2.20 -2.98 -9.32
C VAL A 215 -3.36 -2.84 -10.30
N GLU A 216 -4.41 -3.62 -10.12
CA GLU A 216 -5.52 -3.69 -11.07
C GLU A 216 -6.91 -3.55 -10.45
N SER A 217 -7.82 -2.83 -11.10
CA SER A 217 -9.24 -2.82 -10.71
C SER A 217 -9.50 -2.39 -9.25
N ASN A 218 -8.64 -1.57 -8.66
CA ASN A 218 -8.83 -1.06 -7.30
C ASN A 218 -9.49 0.32 -7.31
N THR A 219 -10.16 0.65 -6.21
CA THR A 219 -10.63 1.99 -5.89
C THR A 219 -9.71 2.57 -4.81
N ILE A 220 -9.00 3.64 -5.13
CA ILE A 220 -7.91 4.20 -4.30
C ILE A 220 -8.16 5.69 -4.08
N TYR A 221 -8.64 6.09 -2.91
CA TYR A 221 -9.02 7.49 -2.69
C TYR A 221 -8.76 8.06 -1.29
N SER A 222 -8.71 9.38 -1.19
CA SER A 222 -8.49 10.10 0.09
C SER A 222 -7.24 9.69 0.86
N ASN A 223 -6.27 9.02 0.21
CA ASN A 223 -5.04 8.64 0.87
C ASN A 223 -4.06 9.81 0.90
N THR A 224 -3.26 9.88 1.96
CA THR A 224 -2.33 10.99 2.20
C THR A 224 -0.89 10.49 2.37
N ALA A 225 0.04 11.09 1.63
CA ALA A 225 1.47 10.87 1.76
C ALA A 225 2.21 12.18 2.06
N GLY A 226 3.20 12.17 2.96
CA GLY A 226 4.04 13.34 3.21
C GLY A 226 5.08 13.63 2.12
N SER A 227 5.33 12.68 1.22
CA SER A 227 6.32 12.77 0.14
C SER A 227 5.70 12.46 -1.23
N GLY A 228 5.96 11.31 -1.84
CA GLY A 228 5.42 10.96 -3.16
C GLY A 228 4.21 10.02 -3.10
N GLY A 229 3.30 10.13 -4.06
CA GLY A 229 2.28 9.11 -4.33
C GLY A 229 1.22 9.05 -3.24
N GLY A 230 0.25 9.96 -3.28
CA GLY A 230 -0.85 9.96 -2.30
C GLY A 230 -1.62 8.65 -2.41
N GLY A 231 -2.02 8.30 -3.64
CA GLY A 231 -2.60 7.01 -3.97
C GLY A 231 -1.54 5.92 -4.10
N ILE A 232 -0.65 6.05 -5.08
CA ILE A 232 0.35 5.03 -5.42
C ILE A 232 1.75 5.63 -5.57
N TYR A 233 2.73 5.04 -4.91
CA TYR A 233 4.15 5.33 -5.09
C TYR A 233 4.91 4.11 -5.63
N LEU A 234 5.63 4.27 -6.75
CA LEU A 234 6.37 3.20 -7.44
C LEU A 234 7.88 3.51 -7.43
N ARG A 235 8.62 2.99 -6.45
CA ARG A 235 10.07 3.27 -6.26
C ARG A 235 11.00 2.28 -6.97
N LYS A 236 10.94 2.19 -8.29
CA LYS A 236 11.74 1.21 -9.06
C LYS A 236 13.19 1.66 -9.34
N GLN A 237 14.01 1.92 -8.33
CA GLN A 237 15.41 2.28 -8.59
C GLN A 237 16.18 1.11 -9.21
N GLN A 238 16.72 1.31 -10.41
CA GLN A 238 17.60 0.36 -11.14
C GLN A 238 16.99 -1.02 -11.46
N ASP A 239 15.67 -1.16 -11.36
CA ASP A 239 14.95 -2.39 -11.66
C ASP A 239 14.65 -2.48 -13.17
N THR A 240 14.95 -3.63 -13.79
CA THR A 240 14.60 -3.93 -15.19
C THR A 240 13.19 -4.49 -15.34
N THR A 241 12.55 -4.84 -14.23
CA THR A 241 11.17 -5.31 -14.21
C THR A 241 10.18 -4.16 -14.37
N THR A 242 8.98 -4.49 -14.83
CA THR A 242 7.90 -3.54 -15.10
C THR A 242 6.77 -3.75 -14.10
N ALA A 243 6.38 -2.68 -13.41
CA ALA A 243 5.13 -2.64 -12.67
C ALA A 243 3.98 -2.11 -13.55
N THR A 244 2.79 -2.66 -13.36
CA THR A 244 1.60 -2.28 -14.14
C THR A 244 0.51 -1.75 -13.22
N VAL A 245 -0.03 -0.58 -13.55
CA VAL A 245 -1.18 0.04 -12.90
C VAL A 245 -2.29 0.15 -13.94
N ARG A 246 -3.36 -0.63 -13.79
CA ARG A 246 -4.46 -0.64 -14.78
C ARG A 246 -5.87 -0.76 -14.23
N HIS A 247 -6.84 -0.17 -14.93
CA HIS A 247 -8.27 -0.27 -14.56
C HIS A 247 -8.60 0.22 -13.14
N ASN A 248 -7.75 1.05 -12.54
CA ASN A 248 -8.00 1.59 -11.20
C ASN A 248 -8.75 2.92 -11.27
N THR A 249 -9.51 3.21 -10.22
CA THR A 249 -9.98 4.56 -9.90
C THR A 249 -9.07 5.14 -8.81
N ILE A 250 -8.29 6.18 -9.13
CA ILE A 250 -7.30 6.79 -8.23
C ILE A 250 -7.69 8.25 -8.05
N CYS A 251 -8.41 8.56 -6.97
CA CYS A 251 -9.00 9.89 -6.84
C CYS A 251 -8.86 10.55 -5.47
N SER A 252 -8.85 11.88 -5.43
CA SER A 252 -8.81 12.66 -4.18
C SER A 252 -7.64 12.33 -3.24
N ASN A 253 -6.56 11.75 -3.77
CA ASN A 253 -5.37 11.47 -2.99
C ASN A 253 -4.47 12.71 -2.92
N THR A 254 -3.74 12.85 -1.82
CA THR A 254 -2.89 14.01 -1.55
C THR A 254 -1.46 13.60 -1.23
N ALA A 255 -0.49 14.27 -1.86
CA ALA A 255 0.93 14.10 -1.54
C ALA A 255 1.72 15.40 -1.67
N LEU A 256 3.00 15.40 -1.30
CA LEU A 256 3.90 16.50 -1.66
C LEU A 256 4.08 16.55 -3.19
N VAL A 257 4.27 15.39 -3.82
CA VAL A 257 4.41 15.21 -5.27
C VAL A 257 3.70 13.93 -5.72
N GLY A 258 3.25 13.85 -6.98
CA GLY A 258 2.51 12.70 -7.50
C GLY A 258 1.24 12.47 -6.68
N GLY A 259 0.32 13.45 -6.66
CA GLY A 259 -0.86 13.42 -5.80
C GLY A 259 -1.62 12.10 -5.92
N GLY A 260 -1.89 11.66 -7.16
CA GLY A 260 -2.42 10.34 -7.45
C GLY A 260 -1.32 9.28 -7.49
N ILE A 261 -0.43 9.40 -8.47
CA ILE A 261 0.64 8.44 -8.76
C ILE A 261 1.99 9.17 -8.81
N ASP A 262 2.96 8.66 -8.06
CA ASP A 262 4.37 8.97 -8.29
C ASP A 262 5.06 7.74 -8.90
N ALA A 263 5.30 7.83 -10.20
CA ALA A 263 6.01 6.84 -11.00
C ALA A 263 7.51 7.17 -10.97
N GLY A 264 8.21 6.53 -10.04
CA GLY A 264 9.64 6.67 -9.80
C GLY A 264 10.51 6.18 -10.96
N GLU A 265 11.71 5.71 -10.63
CA GLU A 265 12.79 5.64 -11.61
C GLU A 265 12.73 4.46 -12.59
N GLY A 266 11.96 3.39 -12.37
CA GLY A 266 11.99 2.20 -13.25
C GLY A 266 10.88 2.16 -14.29
N LEU A 267 10.74 1.03 -14.98
CA LEU A 267 9.72 0.86 -16.01
C LEU A 267 8.34 0.72 -15.38
N VAL A 268 7.39 1.54 -15.83
CA VAL A 268 6.01 1.53 -15.34
C VAL A 268 5.06 1.70 -16.51
N ILE A 269 4.03 0.86 -16.52
CA ILE A 269 2.89 0.97 -17.41
C ILE A 269 1.71 1.48 -16.58
N ILE A 270 1.11 2.59 -17.00
CA ILE A 270 -0.09 3.19 -16.41
C ILE A 270 -1.14 3.22 -17.52
N GLU A 271 -2.12 2.34 -17.44
CA GLU A 271 -3.10 2.18 -18.51
C GLU A 271 -4.54 2.06 -18.06
N ASP A 272 -5.45 2.65 -18.84
CA ASP A 272 -6.89 2.46 -18.67
C ASP A 272 -7.38 2.75 -17.23
N ASN A 273 -6.77 3.73 -16.55
CA ASN A 273 -7.16 4.19 -15.22
C ASN A 273 -7.99 5.47 -15.29
N GLN A 274 -8.83 5.68 -14.28
CA GLN A 274 -9.39 6.99 -13.95
C GLN A 274 -8.53 7.63 -12.84
N ILE A 275 -7.93 8.78 -13.12
CA ILE A 275 -7.05 9.49 -12.18
C ILE A 275 -7.64 10.88 -11.97
N CYS A 276 -8.31 11.10 -10.84
CA CYS A 276 -9.18 12.26 -10.69
C CYS A 276 -9.06 13.05 -9.37
N GLY A 277 -9.08 14.37 -9.42
CA GLY A 277 -9.17 15.17 -8.18
C GLY A 277 -7.98 15.01 -7.23
N ASN A 278 -6.85 14.46 -7.67
CA ASN A 278 -5.67 14.27 -6.82
C ASN A 278 -4.87 15.57 -6.69
N SER A 279 -4.16 15.74 -5.57
CA SER A 279 -3.47 16.99 -5.22
C SER A 279 -2.01 16.75 -4.86
N ALA A 280 -1.11 17.40 -5.62
CA ALA A 280 0.29 17.58 -5.25
C ALA A 280 0.47 18.96 -4.61
N THR A 281 0.90 18.97 -3.35
CA THR A 281 0.94 20.16 -2.50
C THR A 281 2.25 20.93 -2.57
N GLY A 282 3.31 20.34 -3.11
CA GLY A 282 4.65 20.93 -3.17
C GLY A 282 5.45 20.48 -4.38
N THR A 283 6.77 20.56 -4.26
CA THR A 283 7.70 20.10 -5.29
C THR A 283 8.89 19.38 -4.69
N VAL A 284 9.47 18.47 -5.48
CA VAL A 284 10.80 17.92 -5.26
C VAL A 284 11.62 18.23 -6.51
N SER A 285 12.75 18.92 -6.35
CA SER A 285 13.59 19.41 -7.46
C SER A 285 12.82 20.19 -8.54
N GLY A 286 11.74 20.88 -8.15
CA GLY A 286 10.89 21.68 -9.05
C GLY A 286 9.81 20.90 -9.80
N TYR A 287 9.59 19.62 -9.50
CA TYR A 287 8.56 18.77 -10.10
C TYR A 287 7.46 18.44 -9.10
N SER A 288 6.22 18.30 -9.57
CA SER A 288 5.03 18.10 -8.72
C SER A 288 4.14 16.97 -9.22
N GLY A 289 3.42 17.14 -10.35
CA GLY A 289 2.51 16.11 -10.85
C GLY A 289 1.28 15.93 -9.97
N GLY A 290 0.20 16.67 -10.21
CA GLY A 290 -1.04 16.55 -9.44
C GLY A 290 -1.67 15.17 -9.59
N GLY A 291 -1.85 14.71 -10.82
CA GLY A 291 -2.31 13.36 -11.14
C GLY A 291 -1.16 12.36 -11.12
N ILE A 292 -0.18 12.57 -12.02
CA ILE A 292 0.96 11.66 -12.23
C ILE A 292 2.26 12.47 -12.22
N LEU A 293 3.24 12.04 -11.42
CA LEU A 293 4.64 12.42 -11.57
C LEU A 293 5.44 11.28 -12.21
N ALA A 294 6.19 11.57 -13.27
CA ALA A 294 7.04 10.63 -13.99
C ALA A 294 8.51 11.09 -13.93
N TRP A 295 9.33 10.38 -13.13
CA TRP A 295 10.71 10.78 -12.85
C TRP A 295 11.68 10.53 -14.00
N SER A 296 12.12 9.29 -14.18
CA SER A 296 13.14 8.89 -15.16
C SER A 296 12.75 7.58 -15.84
N ASN A 297 13.52 7.12 -16.83
CA ASN A 297 13.22 5.96 -17.67
C ASN A 297 11.88 6.05 -18.42
N ALA A 298 11.68 5.14 -19.38
CA ALA A 298 10.47 5.16 -20.21
C ALA A 298 9.23 4.82 -19.36
N LYS A 299 8.20 5.65 -19.51
CA LYS A 299 6.86 5.39 -18.98
C LYS A 299 5.90 5.18 -20.13
N THR A 300 5.01 4.19 -20.02
CA THR A 300 3.90 4.01 -20.95
C THR A 300 2.64 4.48 -20.24
N ILE A 301 2.10 5.63 -20.66
CA ILE A 301 0.86 6.20 -20.12
C ILE A 301 -0.18 6.17 -21.23
N ARG A 302 -1.14 5.24 -21.16
CA ARG A 302 -2.11 5.06 -22.26
C ARG A 302 -3.55 4.80 -21.84
N GLY A 303 -4.52 5.28 -22.62
CA GLY A 303 -5.94 4.97 -22.37
C GLY A 303 -6.51 5.51 -21.05
N ASN A 304 -5.77 6.37 -20.33
CA ASN A 304 -6.23 6.89 -19.04
C ASN A 304 -7.16 8.09 -19.22
N THR A 305 -8.08 8.26 -18.27
CA THR A 305 -8.83 9.51 -18.08
C THR A 305 -8.24 10.24 -16.88
N ILE A 306 -7.55 11.36 -17.12
CA ILE A 306 -6.80 12.12 -16.12
C ILE A 306 -7.45 13.49 -15.98
N HIS A 307 -8.17 13.73 -14.90
CA HIS A 307 -8.94 14.97 -14.76
C HIS A 307 -9.02 15.58 -13.38
N ASP A 308 -9.23 16.89 -13.34
CA ASP A 308 -9.42 17.66 -12.10
C ASP A 308 -8.28 17.51 -11.08
N ASN A 309 -7.10 17.05 -11.51
CA ASN A 309 -5.94 16.94 -10.64
C ASN A 309 -5.24 18.29 -10.52
N THR A 310 -4.68 18.57 -9.35
CA THR A 310 -4.09 19.87 -9.02
C THR A 310 -2.65 19.72 -8.57
N ALA A 311 -1.75 20.49 -9.19
CA ALA A 311 -0.42 20.78 -8.67
C ALA A 311 -0.44 22.20 -8.08
N THR A 312 -0.50 22.30 -6.76
CA THR A 312 -0.73 23.58 -6.06
C THR A 312 0.47 24.50 -6.17
N ASN A 313 1.66 23.96 -5.90
CA ASN A 313 2.91 24.74 -5.80
C ASN A 313 3.93 24.33 -6.87
N GLY A 314 3.49 23.70 -7.96
CA GLY A 314 4.40 23.18 -8.97
C GLY A 314 3.73 22.85 -10.30
N PRO A 315 4.51 22.33 -11.26
CA PRO A 315 4.04 22.10 -12.62
C PRO A 315 3.36 20.73 -12.79
N GLY A 316 2.60 20.61 -13.88
CA GLY A 316 1.97 19.35 -14.28
C GLY A 316 0.75 19.03 -13.44
N GLY A 317 -0.36 19.76 -13.64
CA GLY A 317 -1.61 19.47 -12.93
C GLY A 317 -2.07 18.03 -13.17
N GLY A 318 -2.09 17.60 -14.44
CA GLY A 318 -2.37 16.24 -14.84
C GLY A 318 -1.13 15.36 -14.74
N ILE A 319 -0.15 15.59 -15.64
CA ILE A 319 1.08 14.80 -15.74
C ILE A 319 2.30 15.72 -15.68
N CYS A 320 3.33 15.33 -14.93
CA CYS A 320 4.61 16.01 -14.87
C CYS A 320 5.75 15.05 -15.21
N PHE A 321 6.52 15.33 -16.26
CA PHE A 321 7.73 14.58 -16.62
C PHE A 321 8.98 15.32 -16.16
N ASN A 322 9.89 14.61 -15.48
CA ASN A 322 11.24 15.11 -15.17
C ASN A 322 12.23 14.77 -16.29
N THR A 323 12.88 13.61 -16.25
CA THR A 323 13.80 13.09 -17.29
C THR A 323 13.24 11.87 -18.02
N ALA A 324 12.08 11.37 -17.61
CA ALA A 324 11.44 10.20 -18.20
C ALA A 324 11.10 10.41 -19.68
N GLY A 325 11.54 9.47 -20.53
CA GLY A 325 11.03 9.32 -21.89
C GLY A 325 9.75 8.50 -21.91
N GLY A 326 9.50 7.82 -23.03
CA GLY A 326 8.37 6.89 -23.18
C GLY A 326 7.24 7.46 -24.02
N THR A 327 6.02 6.98 -23.78
CA THR A 327 4.83 7.30 -24.58
C THR A 327 3.68 7.80 -23.71
N VAL A 328 3.01 8.83 -24.19
CA VAL A 328 1.72 9.30 -23.70
C VAL A 328 0.76 9.20 -24.87
N GLU A 329 -0.17 8.24 -24.83
CA GLU A 329 -1.05 8.00 -25.97
C GLU A 329 -2.49 7.62 -25.62
N ASN A 330 -3.44 8.00 -26.46
CA ASN A 330 -4.85 7.62 -26.30
C ASN A 330 -5.44 8.04 -24.93
N ASN A 331 -4.89 9.06 -24.27
CA ASN A 331 -5.41 9.55 -23.00
C ASN A 331 -6.41 10.69 -23.21
N LEU A 332 -7.35 10.80 -22.27
CA LEU A 332 -8.26 11.91 -22.09
C LEU A 332 -7.79 12.75 -20.90
N ILE A 333 -7.29 13.96 -21.13
CA ILE A 333 -6.66 14.81 -20.10
C ILE A 333 -7.39 16.16 -20.02
N HIS A 334 -8.18 16.39 -18.97
CA HIS A 334 -8.96 17.64 -18.86
C HIS A 334 -9.17 18.16 -17.44
N GLY A 335 -9.47 19.44 -17.28
CA GLY A 335 -9.79 20.02 -15.96
C GLY A 335 -8.61 20.08 -14.99
N ASN A 336 -7.41 19.65 -15.39
CA ASN A 336 -6.27 19.63 -14.48
C ASN A 336 -5.66 21.03 -14.34
N THR A 337 -5.16 21.33 -13.14
CA THR A 337 -4.71 22.67 -12.77
C THR A 337 -3.27 22.67 -12.24
N ALA A 338 -2.40 23.48 -12.82
CA ALA A 338 -1.14 23.89 -12.22
C ALA A 338 -1.32 25.31 -11.64
N SER A 339 -1.54 25.41 -10.33
CA SER A 339 -2.04 26.63 -9.69
C SER A 339 -1.02 27.75 -9.62
N THR A 340 0.26 27.46 -9.71
CA THR A 340 1.33 28.48 -9.62
C THR A 340 2.43 28.26 -10.68
N SER A 341 2.18 27.36 -11.64
CA SER A 341 3.20 26.91 -12.58
C SER A 341 2.59 26.51 -13.94
N ASN A 342 3.44 25.93 -14.78
CA ASN A 342 3.17 25.63 -16.18
C ASN A 342 2.63 24.20 -16.37
N GLY A 343 2.02 23.95 -17.53
CA GLY A 343 1.57 22.62 -17.93
C GLY A 343 0.41 22.12 -17.08
N GLY A 344 -0.76 22.75 -17.21
CA GLY A 344 -1.97 22.33 -16.50
C GLY A 344 -2.30 20.86 -16.80
N GLY A 345 -2.30 20.48 -18.09
CA GLY A 345 -2.47 19.10 -18.53
C GLY A 345 -1.18 18.30 -18.42
N ILE A 346 -0.16 18.68 -19.19
CA ILE A 346 1.14 18.00 -19.22
C ILE A 346 2.27 19.03 -19.09
N TYR A 347 3.20 18.77 -18.17
CA TYR A 347 4.48 19.46 -18.11
C TYR A 347 5.62 18.51 -18.50
N ILE A 348 6.52 18.97 -19.36
CA ILE A 348 7.72 18.26 -19.80
C ILE A 348 8.94 19.07 -19.36
N GLY A 349 9.72 18.52 -18.43
CA GLY A 349 11.00 19.06 -17.99
C GLY A 349 12.14 18.72 -18.95
N ASN A 350 13.11 17.97 -18.47
CA ASN A 350 14.29 17.48 -19.22
C ASN A 350 14.00 16.12 -19.87
N ALA A 351 12.80 15.96 -20.39
CA ALA A 351 12.24 14.71 -20.89
C ALA A 351 11.95 14.81 -22.40
N SER A 352 11.77 13.67 -23.05
CA SER A 352 11.38 13.59 -24.47
C SER A 352 10.38 12.45 -24.71
N PRO A 353 9.19 12.49 -24.10
CA PRO A 353 8.14 11.52 -24.37
C PRO A 353 7.55 11.74 -25.77
N THR A 354 7.11 10.65 -26.40
CA THR A 354 6.23 10.73 -27.58
C THR A 354 4.81 10.96 -27.12
N ILE A 355 4.17 12.03 -27.59
CA ILE A 355 2.79 12.38 -27.25
C ILE A 355 1.96 12.26 -28.52
N GLN A 356 1.04 11.29 -28.57
CA GLN A 356 0.24 11.01 -29.77
C GLN A 356 -1.20 10.62 -29.42
N ASN A 357 -2.16 10.95 -30.27
CA ASN A 357 -3.55 10.51 -30.13
C ASN A 357 -4.22 10.83 -28.76
N ASN A 358 -3.80 11.91 -28.08
CA ASN A 358 -4.41 12.33 -26.83
C ASN A 358 -5.45 13.44 -27.07
N THR A 359 -6.51 13.45 -26.27
CA THR A 359 -7.47 14.56 -26.20
C THR A 359 -7.18 15.38 -24.95
N ILE A 360 -6.75 16.64 -25.12
CA ILE A 360 -6.29 17.52 -24.03
C ILE A 360 -7.04 18.86 -24.08
N TYR A 361 -7.94 19.12 -23.14
CA TYR A 361 -8.75 20.35 -23.11
C TYR A 361 -9.07 20.82 -21.69
N SER A 362 -9.49 22.08 -21.52
CA SER A 362 -9.91 22.65 -20.22
C SER A 362 -8.91 22.50 -19.08
N ASN A 363 -7.61 22.37 -19.39
CA ASN A 363 -6.56 22.36 -18.37
C ASN A 363 -6.03 23.78 -18.14
N VAL A 364 -5.69 24.11 -16.90
CA VAL A 364 -5.33 25.47 -16.47
C VAL A 364 -3.90 25.50 -15.97
N ALA A 365 -3.11 26.44 -16.47
CA ALA A 365 -1.83 26.84 -15.90
C ALA A 365 -1.92 28.32 -15.55
N GLN A 366 -1.67 28.69 -14.29
CA GLN A 366 -1.78 30.10 -13.89
C GLN A 366 -0.59 30.94 -14.36
N SER A 367 0.58 30.34 -14.59
CA SER A 367 1.64 31.00 -15.34
C SER A 367 1.40 30.83 -16.84
N ASN A 368 1.77 31.85 -17.64
CA ASN A 368 1.55 31.89 -19.10
C ASN A 368 2.17 30.73 -19.92
N GLY A 369 2.79 29.73 -19.30
CA GLY A 369 3.37 28.57 -19.98
C GLY A 369 2.40 27.41 -20.17
N GLY A 370 1.28 27.64 -20.85
CA GLY A 370 0.46 26.59 -21.47
C GLY A 370 -0.45 25.78 -20.53
N GLY A 371 -1.77 25.99 -20.64
CA GLY A 371 -2.77 25.18 -19.94
C GLY A 371 -2.78 23.72 -20.38
N GLY A 372 -2.60 23.45 -21.69
CA GLY A 372 -2.55 22.09 -22.24
C GLY A 372 -1.21 21.38 -22.00
N ILE A 373 -0.19 21.75 -22.77
CA ILE A 373 1.16 21.18 -22.68
C ILE A 373 2.18 22.31 -22.52
N TYR A 374 3.15 22.12 -21.63
CA TYR A 374 4.36 22.93 -21.55
C TYR A 374 5.61 22.09 -21.70
N ARG A 375 6.58 22.57 -22.47
CA ARG A 375 7.93 21.99 -22.54
C ARG A 375 8.95 23.01 -22.08
N LYS A 376 9.72 22.67 -21.04
CA LYS A 376 10.84 23.48 -20.56
C LYS A 376 11.93 23.51 -21.63
N LYS A 377 12.47 24.69 -21.90
CA LYS A 377 13.63 24.85 -22.78
C LYS A 377 14.84 24.18 -22.11
N GLY A 378 15.45 23.24 -22.83
CA GLY A 378 16.65 22.52 -22.41
C GLY A 378 17.90 23.39 -22.45
#